data_AF-A0A2A5WUI1-F1
#
_entry.id   AF-A0A2A5WUI1-F1
#
_cell.length_a   1.000
_cell.length_b   1.000
_cell.length_c   1.000
_cell.angle_alpha   90.00
_cell.angle_beta   90.00
_cell.angle_gamma   90.00
#
_symmetry.space_group_name_H-M   'P 1'
#
loop_
_entity.id
_entity.type
_entity.pdbx_description
1 polymer ?
#
loop_
_entity_poly.entity_id
_entity_poly.type
_entity_poly.pdbx_seq_one_letter_code
_entity_poly.pdbx_strand_id
1 'polypeptide(L)'
;MLMTVMGLAIGIVLHWAQQQLQPDTHTQVDAINQLLPQTQCAQCGYPGCRPYARAIHAGHATINLCPPGGETTLQQLAKLTGQPPAPLVSTSDPLVRAVIRESECIGCTLCIEACPVDAIVGAQQKAHTVIQGECTGCELCLPPCPVNCIDLVQSPAAVNIVPVAKAADDCVRCGDCVPACPRGLSPVQLYWDRSDMNRLETLRLDDCIECRLCDRVCPSELPLTNIFVQAKEQLQLERQRKKSARHAESRHAAREARLALKSQPVTGDKLPSPGDLLTRARGERRSRDNV
;
A
#
# COMPACT_ATOMS: atom_id res chain seq x y z
N MET A 1 -25.44 -4.29 33.69
CA MET A 1 -25.56 -2.84 33.41
C MET A 1 -24.43 -2.00 34.01
N LEU A 2 -23.98 -2.23 35.25
CA LEU A 2 -22.90 -1.42 35.85
C LEU A 2 -21.58 -1.48 35.05
N MET A 3 -21.18 -2.67 34.59
CA MET A 3 -19.93 -2.85 33.83
C MET A 3 -19.98 -2.19 32.43
N THR A 4 -21.14 -2.21 31.77
CA THR A 4 -21.31 -1.57 30.45
C THR A 4 -21.27 -0.05 30.55
N VAL A 5 -21.83 0.52 31.62
CA VAL A 5 -21.77 1.97 31.88
C VAL A 5 -20.35 2.41 32.20
N MET A 6 -19.63 1.64 33.02
CA MET A 6 -18.24 1.94 33.37
C MET A 6 -17.31 1.86 32.15
N GLY A 7 -17.49 0.85 31.29
CA GLY A 7 -16.73 0.75 30.04
C GLY A 7 -16.97 1.92 29.09
N LEU A 8 -18.22 2.39 28.97
CA LEU A 8 -18.58 3.53 28.13
C LEU A 8 -17.99 4.84 28.66
N ALA A 9 -18.02 5.04 29.99
CA ALA A 9 -17.44 6.21 30.63
C ALA A 9 -15.91 6.28 30.45
N ILE A 10 -15.21 5.15 30.66
CA ILE A 10 -13.77 5.06 30.43
C ILE A 10 -13.44 5.31 28.95
N GLY A 11 -14.22 4.73 28.03
CA GLY A 11 -14.05 4.95 26.58
C GLY A 11 -14.21 6.41 26.18
N ILE A 12 -15.20 7.13 26.73
CA ILE A 12 -15.41 8.56 26.48
C ILE A 12 -14.25 9.39 27.03
N VAL A 13 -13.79 9.11 28.25
CA VAL A 13 -12.67 9.82 28.87
C VAL A 13 -11.37 9.59 28.09
N LEU A 14 -11.09 8.35 27.67
CA LEU A 14 -9.92 8.03 26.86
C LEU A 14 -10.01 8.67 25.47
N HIS A 15 -11.19 8.69 24.85
CA HIS A 15 -11.37 9.35 23.55
C HIS A 15 -11.18 10.87 23.63
N TRP A 16 -11.71 11.50 24.68
CA TRP A 16 -11.51 12.92 24.93
C TRP A 16 -10.04 13.26 25.23
N ALA A 17 -9.36 12.44 26.05
CA ALA A 17 -7.94 12.59 26.31
C ALA A 17 -7.11 12.43 25.04
N GLN A 18 -7.41 11.42 24.21
CA GLN A 18 -6.74 11.21 22.93
C GLN A 18 -6.85 12.43 22.02
N GLN A 19 -8.01 13.09 21.97
CA GLN A 19 -8.20 14.29 21.16
C GLN A 19 -7.41 15.50 21.67
N GLN A 20 -7.27 15.69 22.98
CA GLN A 20 -6.44 16.77 23.54
C GLN A 20 -4.93 16.52 23.44
N LEU A 21 -4.53 15.25 23.41
CA LEU A 21 -3.14 14.82 23.31
C LEU A 21 -2.66 14.67 21.86
N GLN A 22 -3.51 14.90 20.85
CA GLN A 22 -3.04 14.94 19.46
C GLN A 22 -2.16 16.18 19.29
N PRO A 23 -0.86 16.03 18.96
CA PRO A 23 -0.02 17.17 18.70
C PRO A 23 -0.57 17.92 17.49
N ASP A 24 -0.76 19.23 17.63
CA ASP A 24 -1.27 20.11 16.57
C ASP A 24 -0.50 19.86 15.27
N THR A 25 -1.15 19.25 14.27
CA THR A 25 -0.56 18.85 12.98
C THR A 25 -0.22 20.04 12.06
N HIS A 26 -0.29 21.26 12.58
CA HIS A 26 -0.11 22.52 11.86
C HIS A 26 1.12 23.32 12.32
N THR A 27 2.06 22.70 13.05
CA THR A 27 3.28 23.40 13.45
C THR A 27 4.22 23.60 12.26
N GLN A 28 4.96 24.71 12.25
CA GLN A 28 5.98 24.99 11.22
C GLN A 28 7.06 23.88 11.16
N VAL A 29 7.31 23.21 12.29
CA VAL A 29 8.17 22.02 12.37
C VAL A 29 7.67 20.89 11.48
N ASP A 30 6.36 20.64 11.45
CA ASP A 30 5.78 19.56 10.63
C ASP A 30 5.88 19.88 9.14
N ALA A 31 5.67 21.15 8.77
CA ALA A 31 5.86 21.61 7.40
C ALA A 31 7.33 21.46 6.94
N ILE A 32 8.30 21.81 7.80
CA ILE A 32 9.72 21.61 7.52
C ILE A 32 10.02 20.11 7.42
N ASN A 33 9.51 19.29 8.35
CA ASN A 33 9.75 17.86 8.35
C ASN A 33 9.21 17.20 7.06
N GLN A 34 8.03 17.60 6.57
CA GLN A 34 7.47 17.07 5.33
C GLN A 34 8.31 17.36 4.08
N LEU A 35 9.11 18.43 4.08
CA LEU A 35 10.02 18.76 2.98
C LEU A 35 11.31 17.92 3.02
N LEU A 36 11.71 17.43 4.19
CA LEU A 36 12.90 16.59 4.31
C LEU A 36 12.66 15.20 3.69
N PRO A 37 13.71 14.54 3.14
CA PRO A 37 13.56 13.29 2.38
C PRO A 37 13.18 12.06 3.23
N GLN A 38 12.97 12.22 4.54
CA GLN A 38 12.56 11.17 5.48
C GLN A 38 13.45 9.92 5.51
N THR A 39 14.70 10.01 5.07
CA THR A 39 15.63 8.87 5.03
C THR A 39 16.16 8.46 6.41
N GLN A 40 16.00 9.29 7.44
CA GLN A 40 16.53 9.06 8.80
C GLN A 40 18.04 8.71 8.85
N CYS A 41 18.80 9.14 7.84
CA CYS A 41 20.21 8.75 7.66
C CYS A 41 21.20 9.42 8.62
N ALA A 42 20.78 10.41 9.40
CA ALA A 42 21.60 11.19 10.33
C ALA A 42 22.85 11.91 9.76
N GLN A 43 23.02 11.97 8.43
CA GLN A 43 24.17 12.62 7.78
C GLN A 43 24.25 14.14 8.05
N CYS A 44 23.14 14.75 8.43
CA CYS A 44 23.09 16.16 8.83
C CYS A 44 23.59 16.43 10.25
N GLY A 45 24.02 15.39 10.99
CA GLY A 45 24.42 15.48 12.40
C GLY A 45 23.27 15.42 13.40
N TYR A 46 22.02 15.25 12.93
CA TYR A 46 20.84 15.06 13.78
C TYR A 46 20.36 13.61 13.72
N PRO A 47 19.76 13.06 14.79
CA PRO A 47 19.35 11.65 14.83
C PRO A 47 18.18 11.29 13.89
N GLY A 48 17.62 12.26 13.16
CA GLY A 48 16.56 12.05 12.18
C GLY A 48 16.04 13.36 11.60
N CYS A 49 15.09 13.24 10.67
CA CYS A 49 14.53 14.39 9.96
C CYS A 49 13.75 15.33 10.90
N ARG A 50 12.95 14.80 11.83
CA ARG A 50 12.12 15.64 12.72
C ARG A 50 12.94 16.42 13.77
N PRO A 51 13.96 15.83 14.42
CA PRO A 51 14.92 16.59 15.23
C PRO A 51 15.61 17.72 14.45
N TYR A 52 16.02 17.45 13.20
CA TYR A 52 16.60 18.48 12.34
C TYR A 52 15.59 19.58 11.99
N ALA A 53 14.34 19.22 11.66
CA ALA A 53 13.27 20.18 11.41
C ALA A 53 12.99 21.10 12.60
N ARG A 54 13.02 20.56 13.83
CA ARG A 54 12.92 21.36 15.06
C ARG A 54 14.09 22.33 15.22
N ALA A 55 15.31 21.89 14.92
CA ALA A 55 16.49 22.74 15.03
C ALA A 55 16.49 23.88 13.98
N ILE A 56 16.02 23.61 12.76
CA ILE A 56 15.78 24.64 11.74
C ILE A 56 14.75 25.66 12.23
N HIS A 57 13.60 25.19 12.72
CA HIS A 57 12.55 26.08 13.21
C HIS A 57 12.99 26.94 14.40
N ALA A 58 13.78 26.37 15.31
CA ALA A 58 14.34 27.08 16.45
C ALA A 58 15.49 28.04 16.09
N GLY A 59 15.95 28.07 14.83
CA GLY A 59 17.10 28.87 14.40
C GLY A 59 18.45 28.36 14.87
N HIS A 60 18.52 27.12 15.37
CA HIS A 60 19.75 26.48 15.83
C HIS A 60 20.49 25.70 14.72
N ALA A 61 19.87 25.54 13.54
CA ALA A 61 20.45 24.85 12.40
C ALA A 61 20.20 25.58 11.08
N THR A 62 21.17 25.49 10.17
CA THR A 62 21.03 25.95 8.78
C THR A 62 20.33 24.92 7.92
N ILE A 63 19.66 25.36 6.85
CA ILE A 63 18.88 24.52 5.94
C ILE A 63 19.72 23.69 4.93
N ASN A 64 21.02 23.93 4.84
CA ASN A 64 21.94 23.32 3.86
C ASN A 64 22.68 22.07 4.37
N LEU A 65 22.21 21.46 5.45
CA LEU A 65 22.85 20.30 6.08
C LEU A 65 22.27 18.96 5.62
N CYS A 66 21.35 18.93 4.65
CA CYS A 66 20.68 17.70 4.21
C CYS A 66 21.13 17.25 2.79
N PRO A 67 22.31 16.63 2.65
CA PRO A 67 22.79 16.04 1.40
C PRO A 67 21.78 15.17 0.64
N PRO A 68 21.05 14.23 1.28
CA PRO A 68 20.12 13.37 0.56
C PRO A 68 18.89 14.11 0.02
N GLY A 69 18.58 15.28 0.57
CA GLY A 69 17.50 16.13 0.08
C GLY A 69 17.90 16.89 -1.20
N GLY A 70 19.21 17.08 -1.41
CA GLY A 70 19.73 17.82 -2.54
C GLY A 70 19.27 19.27 -2.60
N GLU A 71 19.55 19.89 -3.74
CA GLU A 71 19.26 21.31 -3.98
C GLU A 71 17.75 21.61 -4.00
N THR A 72 16.93 20.64 -4.42
CA THR A 72 15.47 20.79 -4.48
C THR A 72 14.88 20.98 -3.08
N THR A 73 15.26 20.13 -2.13
CA THR A 73 14.84 20.24 -0.73
C THR A 73 15.34 21.55 -0.11
N LEU A 74 16.60 21.93 -0.39
CA LEU A 74 17.18 23.17 0.10
C LEU A 74 16.37 24.39 -0.33
N GLN A 75 16.00 24.49 -1.62
CA GLN A 75 15.21 25.61 -2.15
C GLN A 75 13.81 25.68 -1.52
N GLN A 76 13.16 24.53 -1.33
CA GLN A 76 11.85 24.47 -0.68
C GLN A 76 11.93 24.90 0.79
N LEU A 77 12.97 24.46 1.51
CA LEU A 77 13.24 24.89 2.88
C LEU A 77 13.53 26.38 2.96
N ALA A 78 14.32 26.95 2.05
CA ALA A 78 14.60 28.38 1.99
C ALA A 78 13.32 29.19 1.83
N LYS A 79 12.43 28.77 0.92
CA LYS A 79 11.12 29.41 0.71
C LYS A 79 10.22 29.35 1.94
N LEU A 80 10.23 28.25 2.68
CA LEU A 80 9.38 28.04 3.85
C LEU A 80 9.91 28.75 5.11
N THR A 81 11.23 28.75 5.31
CA THR A 81 11.89 29.23 6.53
C THR A 81 12.36 30.68 6.43
N GLY A 82 12.50 31.22 5.21
CA GLY A 82 13.05 32.55 4.96
C GLY A 82 14.58 32.62 5.11
N GLN A 83 15.27 31.51 5.38
CA GLN A 83 16.73 31.48 5.43
C GLN A 83 17.33 31.58 4.01
N PRO A 84 18.45 32.30 3.83
CA PRO A 84 19.11 32.38 2.52
C PRO A 84 19.67 31.01 2.12
N PRO A 85 19.45 30.55 0.87
CA PRO A 85 20.00 29.28 0.40
C PRO A 85 21.53 29.40 0.28
N ALA A 86 22.24 28.55 1.02
CA ALA A 86 23.69 28.39 0.95
C ALA A 86 24.02 27.03 0.34
N PRO A 87 25.19 26.86 -0.32
CA PRO A 87 25.59 25.57 -0.89
C PRO A 87 25.52 24.43 0.13
N LEU A 88 25.10 23.24 -0.30
CA LEU A 88 25.07 22.05 0.55
C LEU A 88 26.46 21.75 1.13
N VAL A 89 26.51 21.40 2.42
CA VAL A 89 27.76 21.14 3.14
C VAL A 89 28.48 19.89 2.64
N SER A 90 27.74 18.92 2.12
CA SER A 90 28.31 17.82 1.34
C SER A 90 27.41 17.45 0.17
N THR A 91 28.04 17.04 -0.92
CA THR A 91 27.38 16.42 -2.07
C THR A 91 27.02 14.99 -1.69
N SER A 92 25.86 14.50 -2.15
CA SER A 92 25.41 13.12 -1.93
C SER A 92 26.47 12.14 -2.44
N ASP A 93 27.31 11.63 -1.54
CA ASP A 93 28.28 10.59 -1.84
C ASP A 93 27.57 9.34 -2.39
N PRO A 94 28.23 8.52 -3.23
CA PRO A 94 27.66 7.27 -3.71
C PRO A 94 27.20 6.46 -2.49
N LEU A 95 25.95 6.00 -2.53
CA LEU A 95 25.28 5.29 -1.44
C LEU A 95 26.16 4.15 -0.92
N VAL A 96 26.93 4.41 0.14
CA VAL A 96 27.70 3.40 0.83
C VAL A 96 26.74 2.57 1.68
N ARG A 97 26.92 1.26 1.68
CA ARG A 97 26.12 0.35 2.50
C ARG A 97 27.04 -0.46 3.39
N ALA A 98 26.58 -0.71 4.61
CA ALA A 98 27.28 -1.57 5.54
C ALA A 98 27.20 -3.03 5.07
N VAL A 99 28.31 -3.75 5.21
CA VAL A 99 28.40 -5.20 5.04
C VAL A 99 29.07 -5.78 6.27
N ILE A 100 28.48 -6.81 6.86
CA ILE A 100 29.03 -7.49 8.02
C ILE A 100 29.74 -8.76 7.54
N ARG A 101 31.01 -8.92 7.92
CA ARG A 101 31.76 -10.16 7.70
C ARG A 101 31.26 -11.23 8.66
N GLU A 102 30.38 -12.09 8.18
CA GLU A 102 29.69 -13.10 8.99
C GLU A 102 30.64 -14.04 9.74
N SER A 103 31.82 -14.34 9.17
CA SER A 103 32.84 -15.18 9.79
C SER A 103 33.52 -14.56 11.01
N GLU A 104 33.46 -13.23 11.16
CA GLU A 104 34.09 -12.49 12.26
C GLU A 104 33.07 -11.97 13.28
N CYS A 105 31.79 -11.98 12.92
CA CYS A 105 30.73 -11.46 13.76
C CYS A 105 30.45 -12.40 14.95
N ILE A 106 30.64 -11.88 16.16
CA ILE A 106 30.38 -12.61 17.42
C ILE A 106 28.93 -12.54 17.91
N GLY A 107 28.04 -11.83 17.20
CA GLY A 107 26.62 -11.69 17.59
C GLY A 107 26.40 -10.94 18.90
N CYS A 108 27.08 -9.80 19.11
CA CYS A 108 27.02 -9.00 20.35
C CYS A 108 25.82 -8.05 20.47
N THR A 109 24.97 -7.98 19.45
CA THR A 109 23.79 -7.09 19.28
C THR A 109 24.00 -5.57 19.35
N LEU A 110 25.20 -5.07 19.70
CA LEU A 110 25.47 -3.62 19.83
C LEU A 110 25.22 -2.82 18.54
N CYS A 111 25.50 -3.39 17.36
CA CYS A 111 25.24 -2.72 16.09
C CYS A 111 23.75 -2.60 15.76
N ILE A 112 22.91 -3.51 16.28
CA ILE A 112 21.45 -3.48 16.08
C ILE A 112 20.88 -2.25 16.80
N GLU A 113 21.28 -2.04 18.06
CA GLU A 113 20.83 -0.88 18.86
C GLU A 113 21.28 0.46 18.27
N ALA A 114 22.42 0.47 17.59
CA ALA A 114 22.95 1.68 16.96
C ALA A 114 22.34 1.99 15.58
N CYS A 115 21.62 1.04 14.98
CA CYS A 115 21.05 1.23 13.64
C CYS A 115 19.74 2.03 13.71
N PRO A 116 19.67 3.27 13.19
CA PRO A 116 18.48 4.12 13.34
C PRO A 116 17.30 3.69 12.44
N VAL A 117 17.55 2.77 11.50
CA VAL A 117 16.59 2.32 10.47
C VAL A 117 16.36 0.80 10.55
N ASP A 118 16.84 0.14 11.60
CA ASP A 118 16.71 -1.31 11.79
C ASP A 118 17.17 -2.16 10.59
N ALA A 119 18.17 -1.67 9.83
CA ALA A 119 18.71 -2.36 8.67
C ALA A 119 19.60 -3.57 9.01
N ILE A 120 19.93 -3.80 10.29
CA ILE A 120 20.77 -4.91 10.75
C ILE A 120 19.89 -5.97 11.39
N VAL A 121 19.97 -7.20 10.89
CA VAL A 121 19.23 -8.35 11.42
C VAL A 121 20.18 -9.41 11.94
N GLY A 122 19.78 -10.06 13.04
CA GLY A 122 20.56 -11.10 13.68
C GLY A 122 20.04 -11.44 15.07
N ALA A 123 20.78 -12.27 15.80
CA ALA A 123 20.45 -12.66 17.16
C ALA A 123 21.72 -12.78 18.00
N GLN A 124 21.55 -12.79 19.32
CA GLN A 124 22.68 -12.97 20.24
C GLN A 124 23.44 -14.26 19.91
N GLN A 125 24.78 -14.18 19.85
CA GLN A 125 25.68 -15.29 19.49
C GLN A 125 25.46 -15.87 18.08
N LYS A 126 24.80 -15.12 17.18
CA LYS A 126 24.69 -15.46 15.76
C LYS A 126 25.25 -14.32 14.92
N ALA A 127 25.84 -14.66 13.78
CA ALA A 127 26.30 -13.65 12.83
C ALA A 127 25.12 -12.76 12.41
N HIS A 128 25.35 -11.46 12.40
CA HIS A 128 24.37 -10.49 11.91
C HIS A 128 24.60 -10.24 10.42
N THR A 129 23.57 -9.75 9.74
CA THR A 129 23.63 -9.33 8.34
C THR A 129 22.88 -8.02 8.14
N VAL A 130 23.17 -7.32 7.03
CA VAL A 130 22.60 -6.01 6.70
C VAL A 130 21.62 -6.17 5.55
N ILE A 131 20.37 -5.72 5.75
CA ILE A 131 19.38 -5.58 4.68
C ILE A 131 19.80 -4.39 3.83
N GLN A 132 20.44 -4.68 2.69
CA GLN A 132 21.01 -3.66 1.82
C GLN A 132 19.98 -2.61 1.38
N GLY A 133 18.72 -3.00 1.13
CA GLY A 133 17.66 -2.09 0.72
C GLY A 133 17.34 -0.98 1.74
N GLU A 134 17.50 -1.27 3.03
CA GLU A 134 17.14 -0.36 4.13
C GLU A 134 18.35 0.41 4.68
N CYS A 135 19.57 -0.06 4.41
CA CYS A 135 20.79 0.57 4.90
C CYS A 135 21.00 1.94 4.24
N THR A 136 21.05 2.99 5.06
CA THR A 136 21.26 4.38 4.61
C THR A 136 22.73 4.80 4.54
N GLY A 137 23.67 3.95 4.98
CA GLY A 137 25.09 4.30 5.04
C GLY A 137 25.44 5.35 6.10
N CYS A 138 24.75 5.37 7.24
CA CYS A 138 24.96 6.37 8.30
C CYS A 138 26.21 6.14 9.17
N GLU A 139 26.89 5.01 8.99
CA GLU A 139 28.13 4.62 9.70
C GLU A 139 28.01 4.45 11.23
N LEU A 140 26.84 4.69 11.83
CA LEU A 140 26.60 4.60 13.28
C LEU A 140 26.87 3.20 13.86
N CYS A 141 26.84 2.16 13.03
CA CYS A 141 27.11 0.78 13.44
C CYS A 141 28.61 0.43 13.55
N LEU A 142 29.52 1.26 13.00
CA LEU A 142 30.96 0.99 13.04
C LEU A 142 31.53 1.15 14.46
N PRO A 143 31.37 2.30 15.16
CA PRO A 143 31.94 2.50 16.50
C PRO A 143 31.55 1.44 17.56
N PRO A 144 30.29 0.97 17.64
CA PRO A 144 29.89 0.00 18.66
C PRO A 144 30.33 -1.45 18.37
N CYS A 145 30.93 -1.75 17.21
CA CYS A 145 31.33 -3.12 16.87
C CYS A 145 32.66 -3.50 17.56
N PRO A 146 32.66 -4.41 18.56
CA PRO A 146 33.87 -4.73 19.34
C PRO A 146 34.92 -5.54 18.56
N VAL A 147 34.51 -6.17 17.46
CA VAL A 147 35.37 -7.01 16.60
C VAL A 147 35.64 -6.37 15.24
N ASN A 148 35.18 -5.12 15.04
CA ASN A 148 35.38 -4.36 13.81
C ASN A 148 35.06 -5.15 12.51
N CYS A 149 33.96 -5.90 12.52
CA CYS A 149 33.55 -6.79 11.42
C CYS A 149 32.65 -6.13 10.37
N ILE A 150 32.53 -4.80 10.36
CA ILE A 150 31.61 -4.06 9.50
C ILE A 150 32.41 -3.19 8.52
N ASP A 151 32.19 -3.39 7.23
CA ASP A 151 32.77 -2.59 6.15
C ASP A 151 31.71 -1.72 5.48
N LEU A 152 32.14 -0.62 4.86
CA LEU A 152 31.31 0.19 3.99
C LEU A 152 31.71 -0.08 2.55
N VAL A 153 30.78 -0.62 1.77
CA VAL A 153 30.98 -0.87 0.34
C VAL A 153 30.14 0.12 -0.45
N GLN A 154 30.67 0.57 -1.59
CA GLN A 154 29.87 1.32 -2.55
C GLN A 154 28.77 0.41 -3.07
N SER A 155 27.52 0.72 -2.75
CA SER A 155 26.40 0.06 -3.42
C SER A 155 26.23 0.73 -4.77
N PRO A 156 26.03 -0.02 -5.88
CA PRO A 156 25.41 0.59 -7.05
C PRO A 156 24.13 1.23 -6.55
N ALA A 157 24.00 2.54 -6.79
CA ALA A 157 22.93 3.35 -6.23
C ALA A 157 21.61 2.62 -6.49
N ALA A 158 20.82 2.42 -5.43
CA ALA A 158 19.39 2.23 -5.60
C ALA A 158 18.86 3.57 -6.12
N VAL A 159 19.08 3.81 -7.41
CA VAL A 159 18.28 4.75 -8.18
C VAL A 159 16.85 4.29 -7.88
N ASN A 160 16.02 5.20 -7.39
CA ASN A 160 14.57 5.06 -7.56
C ASN A 160 14.29 5.07 -9.06
N ILE A 161 14.67 3.98 -9.74
CA ILE A 161 14.16 3.65 -11.05
C ILE A 161 12.75 3.21 -10.70
N VAL A 162 11.79 4.15 -10.75
CA VAL A 162 10.52 3.78 -11.38
C VAL A 162 10.98 3.15 -12.69
N PRO A 163 10.95 1.82 -12.86
CA PRO A 163 11.54 1.19 -14.03
C PRO A 163 10.83 1.84 -15.20
N VAL A 164 11.54 2.69 -15.95
CA VAL A 164 11.11 3.06 -17.29
C VAL A 164 11.19 1.72 -18.00
N ALA A 165 10.07 1.02 -18.02
CA ALA A 165 9.97 -0.32 -18.56
C ALA A 165 10.57 -0.26 -19.95
N LYS A 166 11.68 -0.97 -20.14
CA LYS A 166 12.19 -1.28 -21.47
C LYS A 166 10.98 -1.73 -22.30
N ALA A 167 10.78 -1.11 -23.47
CA ALA A 167 9.56 -1.26 -24.25
C ALA A 167 9.11 -2.73 -24.24
N ALA A 168 7.94 -2.96 -23.65
CA ALA A 168 7.52 -4.25 -23.12
C ALA A 168 7.10 -5.24 -24.21
N ASP A 169 7.80 -5.31 -25.34
CA ASP A 169 7.46 -6.10 -26.54
C ASP A 169 8.53 -7.12 -26.96
N ASP A 170 9.67 -7.23 -26.26
CA ASP A 170 10.77 -8.18 -26.57
C ASP A 170 10.56 -9.60 -25.98
N CYS A 171 9.32 -10.09 -25.91
CA CYS A 171 9.08 -11.47 -25.48
C CYS A 171 9.53 -12.47 -26.55
N VAL A 172 10.60 -13.23 -26.28
CA VAL A 172 11.12 -14.28 -27.18
C VAL A 172 10.37 -15.62 -27.08
N ARG A 173 9.29 -15.69 -26.28
CA ARG A 173 8.48 -16.89 -26.05
C ARG A 173 9.29 -18.14 -25.64
N CYS A 174 10.33 -17.98 -24.81
CA CYS A 174 11.14 -19.11 -24.32
C CYS A 174 10.34 -20.11 -23.46
N GLY A 175 9.33 -19.65 -22.72
CA GLY A 175 8.47 -20.49 -21.89
C GLY A 175 8.91 -20.71 -20.45
N ASP A 176 10.08 -20.20 -20.04
CA ASP A 176 10.68 -20.44 -18.71
C ASP A 176 9.77 -20.04 -17.54
N CYS A 177 8.91 -19.04 -17.76
CA CYS A 177 7.96 -18.56 -16.77
C CYS A 177 6.78 -19.52 -16.51
N VAL A 178 6.49 -20.46 -17.41
CA VAL A 178 5.39 -21.43 -17.25
C VAL A 178 5.67 -22.43 -16.12
N PRO A 179 6.76 -23.22 -16.14
CA PRO A 179 7.06 -24.14 -15.04
C PRO A 179 7.40 -23.40 -13.74
N ALA A 180 7.85 -22.14 -13.84
CA ALA A 180 8.15 -21.33 -12.67
C ALA A 180 6.89 -20.80 -11.96
N CYS A 181 5.70 -20.84 -12.57
CA CYS A 181 4.50 -20.27 -11.93
C CYS A 181 3.96 -21.21 -10.83
N PRO A 182 3.94 -20.79 -9.55
CA PRO A 182 3.44 -21.64 -8.44
C PRO A 182 1.92 -21.84 -8.48
N ARG A 183 1.21 -21.07 -9.32
CA ARG A 183 -0.24 -21.16 -9.51
C ARG A 183 -0.62 -21.96 -10.77
N GLY A 184 0.37 -22.49 -11.50
CA GLY A 184 0.15 -23.25 -12.72
C GLY A 184 -0.45 -22.42 -13.87
N LEU A 185 -0.25 -21.09 -13.84
CA LEU A 185 -0.66 -20.21 -14.94
C LEU A 185 0.34 -20.32 -16.10
N SER A 186 -0.05 -19.80 -17.26
CA SER A 186 0.84 -19.59 -18.40
C SER A 186 1.15 -18.10 -18.55
N PRO A 187 2.23 -17.58 -17.93
CA PRO A 187 2.58 -16.16 -18.05
C PRO A 187 2.87 -15.74 -19.49
N VAL A 188 3.38 -16.64 -20.34
CA VAL A 188 3.55 -16.37 -21.78
C VAL A 188 2.22 -16.01 -22.41
N GLN A 189 1.18 -16.84 -22.22
CA GLN A 189 -0.10 -16.60 -22.84
C GLN A 189 -0.79 -15.36 -22.25
N LEU A 190 -0.75 -15.19 -20.93
CA LEU A 190 -1.27 -13.99 -20.26
C LEU A 190 -0.63 -12.70 -20.80
N TYR A 191 0.67 -12.71 -21.07
CA TYR A 191 1.37 -11.55 -21.61
C TYR A 191 0.99 -11.25 -23.07
N TRP A 192 0.79 -12.27 -23.91
CA TRP A 192 0.39 -12.08 -25.31
C TRP A 192 -1.09 -11.70 -25.45
N ASP A 193 -1.95 -12.20 -24.57
CA ASP A 193 -3.38 -11.85 -24.51
C ASP A 193 -3.65 -10.62 -23.60
N ARG A 194 -2.61 -9.90 -23.15
CA ARG A 194 -2.71 -8.81 -22.14
C ARG A 194 -3.67 -7.66 -22.49
N SER A 195 -3.96 -7.48 -23.78
CA SER A 195 -4.87 -6.44 -24.27
C SER A 195 -6.34 -6.91 -24.34
N ASP A 196 -6.61 -8.21 -24.16
CA ASP A 196 -7.95 -8.79 -24.23
C ASP A 196 -8.40 -9.29 -22.85
N MET A 197 -9.24 -8.49 -22.18
CA MET A 197 -9.72 -8.81 -20.83
C MET A 197 -10.58 -10.08 -20.77
N ASN A 198 -11.30 -10.43 -21.84
CA ASN A 198 -12.11 -11.66 -21.85
C ASN A 198 -11.20 -12.89 -21.94
N ARG A 199 -10.10 -12.81 -22.69
CA ARG A 199 -9.07 -13.85 -22.73
C ARG A 199 -8.39 -14.00 -21.37
N LEU A 200 -8.01 -12.89 -20.73
CA LEU A 200 -7.40 -12.91 -19.39
C LEU A 200 -8.31 -13.51 -18.33
N GLU A 201 -9.62 -13.26 -18.40
CA GLU A 201 -10.61 -13.90 -17.55
C GLU A 201 -10.65 -15.43 -17.78
N THR A 202 -10.63 -15.86 -19.04
CA THR A 202 -10.61 -17.29 -19.40
C THR A 202 -9.33 -17.98 -18.92
N LEU A 203 -8.21 -17.27 -18.97
CA LEU A 203 -6.91 -17.74 -18.51
C LEU A 203 -6.73 -17.64 -16.98
N ARG A 204 -7.76 -17.19 -16.25
CA ARG A 204 -7.75 -17.06 -14.79
C ARG A 204 -6.61 -16.20 -14.26
N LEU A 205 -6.41 -15.04 -14.88
CA LEU A 205 -5.41 -14.05 -14.45
C LEU A 205 -5.53 -13.69 -12.94
N ASP A 206 -6.74 -13.76 -12.39
CA ASP A 206 -7.04 -13.51 -10.98
C ASP A 206 -6.36 -14.47 -10.00
N ASP A 207 -5.96 -15.67 -10.43
CA ASP A 207 -5.17 -16.59 -9.60
C ASP A 207 -3.74 -16.13 -9.34
N CYS A 208 -3.24 -15.16 -10.12
CA CYS A 208 -1.88 -14.66 -9.97
C CYS A 208 -1.71 -14.01 -8.58
N ILE A 209 -0.78 -14.54 -7.80
CA ILE A 209 -0.45 -14.08 -6.44
C ILE A 209 0.72 -13.09 -6.40
N GLU A 210 1.15 -12.59 -7.55
CA GLU A 210 2.11 -11.47 -7.63
C GLU A 210 3.51 -11.80 -7.04
N CYS A 211 3.90 -13.08 -7.04
CA CYS A 211 5.13 -13.59 -6.43
C CYS A 211 6.45 -13.20 -7.14
N ARG A 212 6.41 -12.51 -8.28
CA ARG A 212 7.58 -12.07 -9.09
C ARG A 212 8.49 -13.17 -9.64
N LEU A 213 8.11 -14.44 -9.54
CA LEU A 213 8.94 -15.54 -10.02
C LEU A 213 9.06 -15.56 -11.56
N CYS A 214 8.01 -15.16 -12.29
CA CYS A 214 8.05 -15.03 -13.74
C CYS A 214 9.01 -13.92 -14.22
N ASP A 215 9.15 -12.83 -13.47
CA ASP A 215 10.09 -11.74 -13.77
C ASP A 215 11.53 -12.27 -13.64
N ARG A 216 11.80 -13.02 -12.55
CA ARG A 216 13.14 -13.53 -12.22
C ARG A 216 13.67 -14.51 -13.27
N VAL A 217 12.81 -15.35 -13.83
CA VAL A 217 13.21 -16.36 -14.82
C VAL A 217 13.14 -15.84 -16.26
N CYS A 218 12.69 -14.60 -16.48
CA CYS A 218 12.52 -14.08 -17.83
C CYS A 218 13.87 -13.63 -18.41
N PRO A 219 14.38 -14.27 -19.49
CA PRO A 219 15.65 -13.88 -20.12
C PRO A 219 15.56 -12.52 -20.84
N SER A 220 14.36 -12.09 -21.20
CA SER A 220 14.09 -10.78 -21.80
C SER A 220 13.93 -9.67 -20.75
N GLU A 221 14.06 -9.97 -19.46
CA GLU A 221 13.91 -9.02 -18.34
C GLU A 221 12.56 -8.26 -18.35
N LEU A 222 11.49 -8.92 -18.84
CA LEU A 222 10.17 -8.30 -18.90
C LEU A 222 9.56 -8.16 -17.50
N PRO A 223 8.92 -7.02 -17.18
CA PRO A 223 8.26 -6.80 -15.89
C PRO A 223 6.87 -7.46 -15.86
N LEU A 224 6.81 -8.78 -16.08
CA LEU A 224 5.57 -9.56 -16.24
C LEU A 224 4.60 -9.37 -15.06
N THR A 225 5.11 -9.36 -13.84
CA THR A 225 4.28 -9.19 -12.63
C THR A 225 3.60 -7.84 -12.62
N ASN A 226 4.31 -6.76 -12.95
CA ASN A 226 3.72 -5.43 -13.01
C ASN A 226 2.65 -5.34 -14.11
N ILE A 227 2.89 -5.97 -15.27
CA ILE A 227 1.90 -6.06 -16.36
C ILE A 227 0.65 -6.80 -15.89
N PHE A 228 0.81 -7.93 -15.19
CA PHE A 228 -0.32 -8.72 -14.69
C PHE A 228 -1.09 -8.00 -13.57
N VAL A 229 -0.42 -7.29 -12.68
CA VAL A 229 -1.06 -6.45 -11.64
C VAL A 229 -1.94 -5.38 -12.29
N GLN A 230 -1.41 -4.65 -13.28
CA GLN A 230 -2.17 -3.65 -14.02
C GLN A 230 -3.36 -4.26 -14.77
N ALA A 231 -3.17 -5.42 -15.40
CA ALA A 231 -4.24 -6.13 -16.10
C ALA A 231 -5.32 -6.67 -15.14
N LYS A 232 -4.95 -7.11 -13.92
CA LYS A 232 -5.91 -7.50 -12.87
C LYS A 232 -6.80 -6.33 -12.47
N GLU A 233 -6.23 -5.14 -12.31
CA GLU A 233 -6.98 -3.92 -11.98
C GLU A 233 -8.00 -3.59 -13.09
N GLN A 234 -7.56 -3.61 -14.35
CA GLN A 234 -8.45 -3.40 -15.50
C GLN A 234 -9.59 -4.42 -15.56
N LEU A 235 -9.28 -5.71 -15.37
CA LEU A 235 -10.28 -6.78 -15.35
C LEU A 235 -11.30 -6.59 -14.22
N GLN A 236 -10.87 -6.13 -13.04
CA GLN A 236 -11.78 -5.83 -11.93
C GLN A 236 -12.71 -4.66 -12.26
N LEU A 237 -12.19 -3.59 -12.86
CA LEU A 237 -13.01 -2.44 -13.27
C LEU A 237 -14.07 -2.84 -14.30
N GLU A 238 -13.71 -3.67 -15.28
CA GLU A 238 -14.68 -4.20 -16.25
C GLU A 238 -15.76 -5.06 -15.59
N ARG A 239 -15.38 -5.96 -14.67
CA ARG A 239 -16.35 -6.79 -13.92
C ARG A 239 -17.31 -5.91 -13.12
N GLN A 240 -16.81 -4.87 -12.46
CA GLN A 240 -17.63 -3.92 -11.72
C GLN A 240 -18.61 -3.17 -12.64
N ARG A 241 -18.14 -2.70 -13.80
CA ARG A 241 -18.97 -2.06 -14.83
C ARG A 241 -20.06 -2.99 -15.37
N LYS A 242 -19.72 -4.25 -15.68
CA LYS A 242 -20.68 -5.27 -16.12
C LYS A 242 -21.74 -5.53 -15.03
N LYS A 243 -21.33 -5.63 -13.76
CA LYS A 243 -22.26 -5.83 -12.63
C LYS A 243 -23.19 -4.63 -12.43
N SER A 244 -22.66 -3.41 -12.49
CA SER A 244 -23.47 -2.20 -12.34
C SER A 244 -24.46 -2.02 -13.50
N ALA A 245 -24.05 -2.33 -14.73
CA ALA A 245 -24.92 -2.34 -15.90
C ALA A 245 -26.09 -3.33 -15.74
N ARG A 246 -25.81 -4.58 -15.35
CA ARG A 246 -26.86 -5.60 -15.08
C ARG A 246 -27.86 -5.14 -14.00
N HIS A 247 -27.36 -4.50 -12.95
CA HIS A 247 -28.22 -3.96 -11.90
C HIS A 247 -29.08 -2.79 -12.42
N ALA A 248 -28.52 -1.90 -13.24
CA ALA A 248 -29.27 -0.81 -13.86
C ALA A 248 -30.39 -1.34 -14.77
N GLU A 249 -30.10 -2.34 -15.59
CA GLU A 249 -31.06 -3.02 -16.46
C GLU A 249 -32.20 -3.68 -15.67
N SER A 250 -31.87 -4.44 -14.62
CA SER A 250 -32.87 -5.04 -13.73
C SER A 250 -33.81 -4.00 -13.10
N ARG A 251 -33.28 -2.85 -12.67
CA ARG A 251 -34.11 -1.75 -12.15
C ARG A 251 -35.00 -1.14 -13.21
N HIS A 252 -34.51 -1.01 -14.44
CA HIS A 252 -35.30 -0.50 -15.57
C HIS A 252 -36.48 -1.42 -15.86
N ALA A 253 -36.20 -2.72 -16.05
CA ALA A 253 -37.23 -3.72 -16.29
C ALA A 253 -38.27 -3.77 -15.16
N ALA A 254 -37.85 -3.70 -13.89
CA ALA A 254 -38.76 -3.66 -12.76
C ALA A 254 -39.65 -2.41 -12.73
N ARG A 255 -39.13 -1.25 -13.17
CA ARG A 255 -39.92 -0.02 -13.32
C ARG A 255 -40.96 -0.16 -14.43
N GLU A 256 -40.56 -0.69 -15.59
CA GLU A 256 -41.46 -0.91 -16.73
C GLU A 256 -42.62 -1.84 -16.35
N ALA A 257 -42.33 -2.95 -15.65
CA ALA A 257 -43.37 -3.86 -15.16
C ALA A 257 -44.38 -3.16 -14.21
N ARG A 258 -43.91 -2.30 -13.29
CA ARG A 258 -44.80 -1.52 -12.40
C ARG A 258 -45.69 -0.54 -13.17
N LEU A 259 -45.14 0.13 -14.19
CA LEU A 259 -45.90 1.04 -15.03
C LEU A 259 -46.96 0.28 -15.84
N ALA A 260 -46.64 -0.90 -16.36
CA ALA A 260 -47.58 -1.76 -17.05
C ALA A 260 -48.75 -2.18 -16.15
N LEU A 261 -48.47 -2.65 -14.91
CA LEU A 261 -49.48 -2.97 -13.89
C LEU A 261 -50.39 -1.78 -13.55
N LYS A 262 -49.83 -0.58 -13.41
CA LYS A 262 -50.61 0.64 -13.13
C LYS A 262 -51.46 1.09 -14.32
N SER A 263 -51.03 0.78 -15.53
CA SER A 263 -51.74 1.14 -16.78
C SER A 263 -52.89 0.19 -17.12
N GLN A 264 -52.95 -0.99 -16.50
CA GLN A 264 -54.09 -1.88 -16.66
C GLN A 264 -55.34 -1.23 -16.03
N PRO A 265 -56.44 -1.12 -16.78
CA PRO A 265 -57.67 -0.58 -16.23
C PRO A 265 -58.14 -1.50 -15.09
N VAL A 266 -58.35 -0.93 -13.91
CA VAL A 266 -59.06 -1.62 -12.84
C VAL A 266 -60.46 -1.89 -13.38
N THR A 267 -60.74 -3.12 -13.82
CA THR A 267 -62.10 -3.54 -14.16
C THR A 267 -62.93 -3.38 -12.89
N GLY A 268 -63.83 -2.41 -12.90
CA GLY A 268 -64.70 -2.06 -11.78
C GLY A 268 -65.78 -3.12 -11.54
N ASP A 269 -65.39 -4.37 -11.31
CA ASP A 269 -66.27 -5.31 -10.65
C ASP A 269 -66.36 -4.90 -9.19
N LYS A 270 -67.59 -4.66 -8.71
CA LYS A 270 -67.89 -4.25 -7.34
C LYS A 270 -67.07 -5.09 -6.37
N LEU A 271 -66.25 -4.41 -5.56
CA LEU A 271 -65.57 -5.06 -4.44
C LEU A 271 -66.66 -5.80 -3.63
N PRO A 272 -66.59 -7.14 -3.49
CA PRO A 272 -67.66 -7.91 -2.89
C PRO A 272 -67.96 -7.36 -1.50
N SER A 273 -69.24 -7.21 -1.17
CA SER A 273 -69.62 -6.59 0.10
C SER A 273 -69.07 -7.45 1.26
N PRO A 274 -68.82 -6.87 2.45
CA PRO A 274 -68.37 -7.63 3.60
C PRO A 274 -69.27 -8.85 3.92
N GLY A 275 -70.57 -8.78 3.60
CA GLY A 275 -71.51 -9.89 3.71
C GLY A 275 -71.23 -11.03 2.73
N ASP A 276 -70.86 -10.70 1.48
CA ASP A 276 -70.51 -11.68 0.45
C ASP A 276 -69.23 -12.43 0.82
N LEU A 277 -68.25 -11.72 1.38
CA LEU A 277 -66.99 -12.29 1.88
C LEU A 277 -67.22 -13.21 3.08
N LEU A 278 -68.09 -12.83 4.02
CA LEU A 278 -68.44 -13.67 5.18
C LEU A 278 -69.22 -14.93 4.78
N THR A 279 -70.08 -14.83 3.78
CA THR A 279 -70.86 -15.97 3.28
C THR A 279 -69.98 -16.97 2.55
N ARG A 280 -69.02 -16.48 1.74
CA ARG A 280 -68.01 -17.30 1.06
C ARG A 280 -67.07 -18.00 2.07
N ALA A 281 -66.61 -17.26 3.08
CA ALA A 281 -65.78 -17.82 4.16
C ALA A 281 -66.51 -18.82 5.08
N ARG A 282 -67.84 -18.71 5.22
CA ARG A 282 -68.68 -19.71 5.93
C ARG A 282 -68.92 -20.97 5.09
N GLY A 283 -69.11 -20.82 3.77
CA GLY A 283 -69.23 -21.94 2.84
C GLY A 283 -67.97 -22.78 2.74
N GLU A 284 -66.81 -22.13 2.70
CA GLU A 284 -65.50 -22.82 2.66
C GLU A 284 -65.16 -23.53 3.97
N ARG A 285 -65.62 -23.03 5.13
CA ARG A 285 -65.53 -23.74 6.42
C ARG A 285 -66.44 -24.96 6.48
N ARG A 286 -67.70 -24.83 6.06
CA ARG A 286 -68.67 -25.94 6.04
C ARG A 286 -68.28 -27.07 5.08
N SER A 287 -67.55 -26.75 4.01
CA SER A 287 -66.98 -27.72 3.07
C SER A 287 -65.79 -28.49 3.67
N ARG A 288 -65.03 -27.87 4.58
CA ARG A 288 -63.91 -28.50 5.29
C ARG A 288 -64.34 -29.37 6.47
N ASP A 289 -65.46 -29.04 7.13
CA ASP A 289 -65.96 -29.80 8.30
C ASP A 289 -66.79 -31.05 7.92
N ASN A 290 -67.02 -31.27 6.63
CA ASN A 290 -67.80 -32.41 6.10
C ASN A 290 -66.91 -33.43 5.34
N VAL A 291 -65.59 -33.35 5.57
CA VAL A 291 -64.53 -34.27 5.10
C VAL A 291 -63.85 -34.87 6.31
#